data_AF-A0A1W9QHL9-F1
#
_entry.id   AF-A0A1W9QHL9-F1
#
_cell.length_a   1.000
_cell.length_b   1.000
_cell.length_c   1.000
_cell.angle_alpha   90.00
_cell.angle_beta   90.00
_cell.angle_gamma   90.00
#
_symmetry.space_group_name_H-M   'P 1'
#
loop_
_entity.id
_entity.type
_entity.pdbx_description
1 polymer ?
#
loop_
_entity_poly.entity_id
_entity_poly.type
_entity_poly.pdbx_seq_one_letter_code
_entity_poly.pdbx_strand_id
1 'polypeptide(L)'
;MDAERGRSRREHPTIPHGVRREHQRVLRSAAWLVAQSSQQPQLVEGARSWYRRRPMNKRLRKKKRIGEFQELGFEVLADLRDGLSPIEFDAFLDRWISAVEGRQLAFGGGGGHDGKFEGFVARAGRGSASDEDRAMLAAFLKSDAAVIRHEVRELRDAWYEAPAV
;
A
#
# COMPACT_ATOMS: atom_id res chain seq x y z
N MET A 1 40.81 -48.95 19.58
CA MET A 1 41.75 -48.20 18.73
C MET A 1 40.99 -47.80 17.49
N ASP A 2 41.03 -46.51 17.15
CA ASP A 2 40.76 -45.90 15.84
C ASP A 2 39.83 -44.67 15.84
N ALA A 3 40.52 -43.53 15.76
CA ALA A 3 40.29 -42.41 14.86
C ALA A 3 39.19 -41.39 15.19
N GLU A 4 39.52 -40.50 16.13
CA GLU A 4 39.02 -39.13 16.20
C GLU A 4 39.30 -38.39 14.87
N ARG A 5 38.25 -38.02 14.12
CA ARG A 5 38.36 -37.08 13.00
C ARG A 5 38.09 -35.66 13.49
N GLY A 6 39.18 -34.93 13.73
CA GLY A 6 39.18 -33.51 14.06
C GLY A 6 38.54 -32.67 12.95
N ARG A 7 37.49 -31.92 13.31
CA ARG A 7 36.96 -30.82 12.49
C ARG A 7 37.82 -29.59 12.72
N SER A 8 38.72 -29.27 11.78
CA SER A 8 39.40 -27.98 11.78
C SER A 8 38.38 -26.85 11.58
N ARG A 9 38.22 -26.01 12.60
CA ARG A 9 37.49 -24.74 12.47
C ARG A 9 38.31 -23.85 11.54
N ARG A 10 37.77 -23.50 10.38
CA ARG A 10 38.33 -22.44 9.55
C ARG A 10 38.07 -21.11 10.26
N GLU A 11 39.12 -20.50 10.79
CA GLU A 11 39.05 -19.16 11.36
C GLU A 11 38.80 -18.15 10.23
N HIS A 12 37.77 -17.32 10.40
CA HIS A 12 37.50 -16.18 9.53
C HIS A 12 38.30 -14.98 10.05
N PRO A 13 39.06 -14.25 9.21
CA PRO A 13 39.77 -13.06 9.67
C PRO A 13 38.78 -11.94 10.00
N THR A 14 38.84 -11.48 11.25
CA THR A 14 38.09 -10.35 11.79
C THR A 14 38.55 -9.04 11.16
N ILE A 15 37.64 -8.28 10.58
CA ILE A 15 37.93 -6.94 10.04
C ILE A 15 37.96 -5.95 11.22
N PRO A 16 39.07 -5.21 11.45
CA PRO A 16 39.10 -4.22 12.52
C PRO A 16 38.24 -3.00 12.16
N HIS A 17 37.31 -2.68 13.06
CA HIS A 17 36.56 -1.42 13.05
C HIS A 17 37.46 -0.28 13.56
N GLY A 18 37.72 0.72 12.71
CA GLY A 18 38.24 1.99 13.18
C GLY A 18 39.15 2.72 12.19
N VAL A 19 38.57 3.50 11.27
CA VAL A 19 39.22 4.72 10.77
C VAL A 19 38.20 5.83 10.73
N ARG A 20 38.01 6.45 11.91
CA ARG A 20 37.45 7.79 12.05
C ARG A 20 38.57 8.74 11.63
N ARG A 21 38.48 9.38 10.46
CA ARG A 21 39.32 10.54 10.11
C ARG A 21 38.43 11.73 9.86
N GLU A 22 38.04 12.33 10.97
CA GLU A 22 37.79 13.76 11.05
C GLU A 22 39.13 14.45 10.78
N HIS A 23 39.25 15.22 9.70
CA HIS A 23 40.29 16.23 9.56
C HIS A 23 39.61 17.54 9.21
N GLN A 24 39.59 18.41 10.20
CA GLN A 24 39.05 19.75 10.10
C GLN A 24 39.87 20.63 9.15
N ARG A 25 39.13 21.47 8.43
CA ARG A 25 39.43 22.79 7.86
C ARG A 25 40.86 23.34 8.01
N VAL A 26 41.39 23.83 6.89
CA VAL A 26 42.20 25.06 6.86
C VAL A 26 41.51 26.08 5.95
N LEU A 27 41.61 27.34 6.36
CA LEU A 27 40.75 28.47 6.04
C LEU A 27 41.05 29.15 4.69
N ARG A 28 39.96 29.61 4.05
CA ARG A 28 39.70 30.91 3.39
C ARG A 28 40.88 31.72 2.83
N SER A 29 40.73 32.16 1.57
CA SER A 29 40.78 33.59 1.22
C SER A 29 40.07 33.86 -0.11
N ALA A 30 39.35 34.98 -0.16
CA ALA A 30 38.38 35.37 -1.18
C ALA A 30 39.00 36.24 -2.28
N ALA A 31 38.51 36.11 -3.52
CA ALA A 31 38.42 37.21 -4.48
C ALA A 31 37.47 36.81 -5.63
N TRP A 32 36.26 37.35 -5.53
CA TRP A 32 35.33 37.58 -6.64
C TRP A 32 35.92 38.62 -7.61
N LEU A 33 35.39 38.65 -8.86
CA LEU A 33 35.71 39.52 -10.02
C LEU A 33 36.86 38.97 -10.91
N VAL A 34 36.70 38.62 -12.19
CA VAL A 34 36.06 39.33 -13.32
C VAL A 34 35.80 38.37 -14.52
N ALA A 35 34.71 38.65 -15.25
CA ALA A 35 34.44 38.40 -16.68
C ALA A 35 34.23 36.99 -17.25
N GLN A 36 32.99 36.80 -17.71
CA GLN A 36 32.59 36.24 -19.01
C GLN A 36 33.72 35.69 -19.89
N SER A 37 33.90 34.37 -19.86
CA SER A 37 34.15 33.64 -21.09
C SER A 37 33.15 32.49 -21.19
N SER A 38 32.40 32.56 -22.28
CA SER A 38 31.54 31.56 -22.87
C SER A 38 32.15 30.17 -22.77
N GLN A 39 31.59 29.30 -21.94
CA GLN A 39 31.50 27.84 -22.09
C GLN A 39 31.15 27.23 -20.73
N GLN A 40 29.85 27.21 -20.41
CA GLN A 40 29.37 26.08 -19.61
C GLN A 40 29.52 24.84 -20.51
N PRO A 41 30.24 23.79 -20.10
CA PRO A 41 30.15 22.53 -20.80
C PRO A 41 28.72 22.04 -20.60
N GLN A 42 27.94 22.07 -21.68
CA GLN A 42 26.72 21.30 -21.86
C GLN A 42 26.89 19.92 -21.22
N LEU A 43 26.22 19.70 -20.09
CA LEU A 43 26.11 18.39 -19.48
C LEU A 43 25.30 17.53 -20.45
N VAL A 44 26.04 16.80 -21.28
CA VAL A 44 25.63 15.66 -22.10
C VAL A 44 24.35 15.01 -21.59
N GLU A 45 23.37 14.92 -22.49
CA GLU A 45 22.12 14.17 -22.40
C GLU A 45 22.29 12.65 -22.18
N GLY A 46 23.46 12.20 -21.69
CA GLY A 46 23.79 10.81 -21.37
C GLY A 46 23.66 10.43 -19.90
N ALA A 47 23.39 11.38 -18.99
CA ALA A 47 23.26 11.09 -17.55
C ALA A 47 21.82 10.74 -17.10
N ARG A 48 20.89 10.53 -18.03
CA ARG A 48 19.55 10.05 -17.73
C ARG A 48 19.55 8.52 -17.68
N SER A 49 19.88 7.93 -16.52
CA SER A 49 19.39 6.62 -16.04
C SER A 49 20.37 5.87 -15.11
N TRP A 50 20.99 6.53 -14.13
CA TRP A 50 21.50 5.80 -12.95
C TRP A 50 20.36 5.36 -12.01
N TYR A 51 19.17 5.93 -12.19
CA TYR A 51 17.93 5.54 -11.51
C TYR A 51 16.96 4.78 -12.45
N ARG A 52 17.44 3.85 -13.28
CA ARG A 52 16.51 2.80 -13.75
C ARG A 52 16.19 1.97 -12.51
N ARG A 53 15.03 2.20 -11.88
CA ARG A 53 14.59 1.36 -10.76
C ARG A 53 14.64 -0.08 -11.24
N ARG A 54 15.56 -0.86 -10.66
CA ARG A 54 15.69 -2.28 -10.97
C ARG A 54 14.29 -2.90 -10.80
N PRO A 55 13.77 -3.65 -11.79
CA PRO A 55 12.47 -4.28 -11.67
C PRO A 55 12.47 -5.15 -10.41
N MET A 56 11.42 -5.00 -9.59
CA MET A 56 11.34 -5.72 -8.32
C MET A 56 11.34 -7.22 -8.57
N ASN A 57 12.14 -7.97 -7.80
CA ASN A 57 12.13 -9.43 -7.87
C ASN A 57 10.78 -10.01 -7.38
N LYS A 58 10.49 -11.26 -7.74
CA LYS A 58 9.21 -11.92 -7.41
C LYS A 58 8.90 -11.93 -5.91
N ARG A 59 9.91 -12.17 -5.06
CA ARG A 59 9.74 -12.16 -3.60
C ARG A 59 9.28 -10.79 -3.09
N LEU A 60 9.87 -9.72 -3.60
CA LEU A 60 9.51 -8.35 -3.24
C LEU A 60 8.12 -7.97 -3.77
N ARG A 61 7.75 -8.38 -4.99
CA ARG A 61 6.40 -8.15 -5.52
C ARG A 61 5.33 -8.83 -4.67
N LYS A 62 5.57 -10.09 -4.27
CA LYS A 62 4.70 -10.81 -3.33
C LYS A 62 4.61 -10.12 -1.98
N LYS A 63 5.73 -9.70 -1.40
CA LYS A 63 5.77 -9.01 -0.10
C LYS A 63 4.99 -7.70 -0.14
N LYS A 64 5.09 -6.94 -1.24
CA LYS A 64 4.39 -5.68 -1.42
C LYS A 64 2.99 -5.82 -2.04
N ARG A 65 2.52 -7.02 -2.39
CA ARG A 65 1.20 -7.22 -3.02
C ARG A 65 0.99 -6.41 -4.32
N ILE A 66 2.02 -6.36 -5.16
CA ILE A 66 1.98 -5.66 -6.46
C ILE A 66 2.12 -6.63 -7.63
N GLY A 67 1.74 -6.20 -8.82
CA GLY A 67 1.83 -6.99 -10.05
C GLY A 67 0.91 -8.21 -9.97
N GLU A 68 1.46 -9.41 -10.14
CA GLU A 68 0.68 -10.65 -10.09
C GLU A 68 0.10 -11.02 -8.71
N PHE A 69 0.44 -10.25 -7.67
CA PHE A 69 -0.06 -10.43 -6.31
C PHE A 69 -0.98 -9.30 -5.85
N GLN A 70 -1.39 -8.44 -6.78
CA GLN A 70 -2.37 -7.41 -6.52
C GLN A 70 -3.72 -8.05 -6.19
N GLU A 71 -4.36 -7.53 -5.16
CA GLU A 71 -5.69 -7.93 -4.72
C GLU A 71 -6.58 -6.70 -4.87
N LEU A 72 -7.74 -6.89 -5.51
CA LEU A 72 -8.69 -5.82 -5.76
C LEU A 72 -9.86 -5.90 -4.78
N GLY A 73 -10.32 -4.73 -4.38
CA GLY A 73 -11.54 -4.52 -3.61
C GLY A 73 -12.24 -3.25 -4.09
N PHE A 74 -13.28 -2.84 -3.40
CA PHE A 74 -14.05 -1.66 -3.77
C PHE A 74 -14.61 -0.94 -2.54
N GLU A 75 -14.87 0.35 -2.71
CA GLU A 75 -15.54 1.15 -1.68
C GLU A 75 -17.05 1.04 -1.78
N VAL A 76 -17.66 1.06 -0.60
CA VAL A 76 -19.10 1.14 -0.42
C VAL A 76 -19.39 2.38 0.41
N LEU A 77 -20.33 3.16 -0.08
CA LEU A 77 -20.87 4.35 0.58
C LEU A 77 -22.38 4.22 0.56
N ALA A 78 -23.03 4.49 1.69
CA ALA A 78 -24.47 4.58 1.77
C ALA A 78 -24.89 5.69 2.75
N ASP A 79 -25.90 6.45 2.35
CA ASP A 79 -26.61 7.36 3.23
C ASP A 79 -27.84 6.61 3.76
N LEU A 80 -27.90 6.47 5.07
CA LEU A 80 -29.00 5.85 5.79
C LEU A 80 -30.06 6.89 6.16
N ARG A 81 -31.27 6.42 6.45
CA ARG A 81 -32.37 7.28 6.87
C ARG A 81 -32.10 7.96 8.21
N ASP A 82 -32.56 9.20 8.31
CA ASP A 82 -32.53 9.95 9.57
C ASP A 82 -33.32 9.24 10.67
N GLY A 83 -32.84 9.39 11.91
CA GLY A 83 -33.51 8.83 13.09
C GLY A 83 -33.41 7.30 13.21
N LEU A 84 -32.48 6.66 12.50
CA LEU A 84 -32.17 5.24 12.70
C LEU A 84 -31.68 5.03 14.14
N SER A 85 -32.36 4.18 14.89
CA SER A 85 -31.91 3.85 16.25
C SER A 85 -30.62 3.03 16.20
N PRO A 86 -29.79 3.05 17.27
CA PRO A 86 -28.59 2.23 17.33
C PRO A 86 -28.87 0.73 17.11
N ILE A 87 -30.00 0.23 17.63
CA ILE A 87 -30.41 -1.18 17.48
C ILE A 87 -30.76 -1.51 16.02
N GLU A 88 -31.44 -0.62 15.31
CA GLU A 88 -31.74 -0.82 13.89
C GLU A 88 -30.47 -0.75 13.03
N PHE A 89 -29.54 0.13 13.39
CA PHE A 89 -28.24 0.23 12.73
C PHE A 89 -27.41 -1.05 12.93
N ASP A 90 -27.31 -1.55 14.15
CA ASP A 90 -26.62 -2.81 14.46
C ASP A 90 -27.26 -3.98 13.69
N ALA A 91 -28.59 -4.04 13.66
CA ALA A 91 -29.30 -5.08 12.89
C ALA A 91 -29.07 -4.96 11.38
N PHE A 92 -28.93 -3.74 10.85
CA PHE A 92 -28.54 -3.51 9.45
C PHE A 92 -27.09 -3.99 9.21
N LEU A 93 -26.15 -3.63 10.08
CA LEU A 93 -24.76 -4.06 10.00
C LEU A 93 -24.65 -5.59 10.04
N ASP A 94 -25.38 -6.27 10.91
CA ASP A 94 -25.37 -7.73 11.01
C ASP A 94 -25.83 -8.39 9.69
N ARG A 95 -26.90 -7.88 9.08
CA ARG A 95 -27.38 -8.37 7.77
C ARG A 95 -26.35 -8.09 6.66
N TRP A 96 -25.76 -6.90 6.68
CA TRP A 96 -24.71 -6.51 5.73
C TRP A 96 -23.49 -7.43 5.83
N ILE A 97 -22.95 -7.61 7.04
CA ILE A 97 -21.79 -8.47 7.30
C ILE A 97 -22.10 -9.90 6.86
N SER A 98 -23.29 -10.42 7.19
CA SER A 98 -23.73 -11.75 6.75
C SER A 98 -23.76 -11.89 5.24
N ALA A 99 -24.23 -10.88 4.51
CA ALA A 99 -24.26 -10.87 3.04
C ALA A 99 -22.84 -10.83 2.42
N VAL A 100 -21.92 -10.08 3.04
CA VAL A 100 -20.52 -10.00 2.64
C VAL A 100 -19.79 -11.32 2.89
N GLU A 101 -19.89 -11.87 4.11
CA GLU A 101 -19.22 -13.11 4.51
C GLU A 101 -19.74 -14.32 3.74
N GLY A 102 -21.02 -14.34 3.39
CA GLY A 102 -21.62 -15.37 2.54
C GLY A 102 -20.96 -15.52 1.16
N ARG A 103 -20.21 -14.50 0.71
CA ARG A 103 -19.42 -14.51 -0.53
C ARG A 103 -17.92 -14.64 -0.32
N GLN A 104 -17.49 -14.98 0.90
CA GLN A 104 -16.09 -15.05 1.30
C GLN A 104 -15.36 -13.71 1.12
N LEU A 105 -16.10 -12.61 1.27
CA LEU A 105 -15.58 -11.26 1.31
C LEU A 105 -15.43 -10.83 2.77
N ALA A 106 -14.64 -9.78 2.99
CA ALA A 106 -14.49 -9.09 4.25
C ALA A 106 -14.81 -7.62 4.02
N PHE A 107 -15.51 -7.03 4.99
CA PHE A 107 -15.83 -5.61 5.01
C PHE A 107 -15.06 -4.95 6.16
N GLY A 108 -14.37 -3.87 5.86
CA GLY A 108 -13.76 -2.99 6.85
C GLY A 108 -14.37 -1.60 6.72
N GLY A 109 -15.07 -1.14 7.74
CA GLY A 109 -15.79 0.12 7.73
C GLY A 109 -16.82 0.19 8.84
N GLY A 110 -17.72 1.15 8.74
CA GLY A 110 -18.77 1.35 9.73
C GLY A 110 -19.61 2.57 9.40
N GLY A 111 -20.39 2.99 10.37
CA GLY A 111 -21.20 4.19 10.26
C GLY A 111 -21.36 4.88 11.60
N GLY A 112 -21.72 6.15 11.55
CA GLY A 112 -21.90 7.00 12.71
C GLY A 112 -23.33 7.50 12.89
N HIS A 113 -23.52 8.33 13.91
CA HIS A 113 -24.78 9.04 14.17
C HIS A 113 -25.15 10.07 13.08
N ASP A 114 -24.24 10.32 12.13
CA ASP A 114 -24.44 11.18 10.97
C ASP A 114 -25.23 10.48 9.83
N GLY A 115 -25.66 9.24 10.05
CA GLY A 115 -26.42 8.47 9.07
C GLY A 115 -25.57 7.98 7.89
N LYS A 116 -24.24 8.13 7.96
CA LYS A 116 -23.35 7.66 6.90
C LYS A 116 -22.85 6.27 7.21
N PHE A 117 -22.86 5.43 6.21
CA PHE A 117 -22.26 4.10 6.23
C PHE A 117 -21.20 4.03 5.14
N GLU A 118 -19.96 3.79 5.52
CA GLU A 118 -18.85 3.75 4.59
C GLU A 118 -17.85 2.66 4.93
N GLY A 119 -17.20 2.12 3.90
CA GLY A 119 -16.15 1.15 4.09
C GLY A 119 -15.61 0.56 2.81
N PHE A 120 -14.75 -0.42 2.98
CA PHE A 120 -14.07 -1.12 1.92
C PHE A 120 -14.36 -2.61 1.98
N VAL A 121 -14.68 -3.20 0.83
CA VAL A 121 -14.93 -4.63 0.67
C VAL A 121 -13.80 -5.25 -0.14
N ALA A 122 -13.23 -6.34 0.37
CA ALA A 122 -12.21 -7.13 -0.31
C ALA A 122 -12.43 -8.63 -0.07
N ARG A 123 -11.66 -9.49 -0.73
CA ARG A 123 -11.66 -10.93 -0.42
C ARG A 123 -11.18 -11.14 1.02
N ALA A 124 -11.88 -11.96 1.81
CA ALA A 124 -11.45 -12.28 3.18
C ALA A 124 -10.13 -13.07 3.20
N GLY A 125 -9.92 -13.90 2.18
CA GLY A 125 -8.69 -14.67 1.94
C GLY A 125 -7.81 -14.06 0.86
N ARG A 126 -7.12 -14.93 0.11
CA ARG A 126 -6.32 -14.51 -1.05
C ARG A 126 -7.20 -14.28 -2.27
N GLY A 127 -6.84 -13.28 -3.06
CA GLY A 127 -7.48 -12.98 -4.34
C GLY A 127 -8.23 -11.66 -4.30
N SER A 128 -9.01 -11.43 -5.35
CA SER A 128 -9.74 -10.18 -5.56
C SER A 128 -11.24 -10.39 -5.40
N ALA A 129 -11.94 -9.32 -5.03
CA ALA A 129 -13.37 -9.20 -5.27
C ALA A 129 -13.63 -9.08 -6.77
N SER A 130 -14.81 -9.52 -7.22
CA SER A 130 -15.23 -9.43 -8.62
C SER A 130 -16.31 -8.38 -8.85
N ASP A 131 -16.62 -8.07 -10.11
CA ASP A 131 -17.72 -7.15 -10.43
C ASP A 131 -19.09 -7.76 -10.12
N GLU A 132 -19.22 -9.09 -10.13
CA GLU A 132 -20.43 -9.77 -9.66
C GLU A 132 -20.65 -9.56 -8.16
N ASP A 133 -19.58 -9.53 -7.37
CA ASP A 133 -19.66 -9.23 -5.94
C ASP A 133 -20.15 -7.79 -5.71
N ARG A 134 -19.65 -6.84 -6.51
CA ARG A 134 -20.12 -5.45 -6.49
C ARG A 134 -21.59 -5.33 -6.83
N ALA A 135 -22.03 -5.97 -7.92
CA ALA A 135 -23.42 -5.91 -8.38
C ALA A 135 -24.38 -6.49 -7.33
N MET A 136 -24.00 -7.60 -6.68
CA MET A 136 -24.80 -8.21 -5.62
C MET A 136 -24.93 -7.26 -4.41
N LEU A 137 -23.82 -6.72 -3.92
CA LEU A 137 -23.84 -5.85 -2.74
C LEU A 137 -24.54 -4.51 -3.02
N ALA A 138 -24.44 -3.99 -4.25
CA ALA A 138 -25.23 -2.84 -4.69
C ALA A 138 -26.74 -3.16 -4.67
N ALA A 139 -27.14 -4.35 -5.16
CA ALA A 139 -28.53 -4.77 -5.11
C ALA A 139 -29.05 -4.96 -3.67
N PHE A 140 -28.21 -5.48 -2.77
CA PHE A 140 -28.52 -5.58 -1.34
C PHE A 140 -28.83 -4.20 -0.74
N LEU A 141 -27.92 -3.22 -0.93
CA LEU A 141 -28.12 -1.85 -0.42
C LEU A 141 -29.36 -1.18 -1.01
N LYS A 142 -29.66 -1.44 -2.30
CA LYS A 142 -30.87 -0.93 -2.94
C LYS A 142 -32.16 -1.52 -2.36
N SER A 143 -32.10 -2.76 -1.86
CA SER A 143 -33.27 -3.47 -1.33
C SER A 143 -33.56 -3.17 0.15
N ASP A 144 -32.59 -2.66 0.90
CA ASP A 144 -32.75 -2.39 2.33
C ASP A 144 -33.45 -1.05 2.56
N ALA A 145 -34.52 -1.07 3.35
CA ALA A 145 -35.35 0.11 3.63
C ALA A 145 -34.64 1.18 4.48
N ALA A 146 -33.51 0.85 5.12
CA ALA A 146 -32.71 1.82 5.85
C ALA A 146 -31.86 2.72 4.93
N VAL A 147 -31.64 2.34 3.67
CA VAL A 147 -30.75 3.03 2.74
C VAL A 147 -31.52 4.02 1.86
N ILE A 148 -31.14 5.30 1.91
CA ILE A 148 -31.68 6.35 1.02
C ILE A 148 -30.88 6.42 -0.27
N ARG A 149 -29.56 6.39 -0.16
CA ARG A 149 -28.62 6.48 -1.27
C ARG A 149 -27.50 5.49 -1.06
N HIS A 150 -26.99 4.91 -2.15
CA HIS A 150 -25.79 4.10 -2.10
C HIS A 150 -24.91 4.38 -3.31
N GLU A 151 -23.62 4.13 -3.16
CA GLU A 151 -22.60 4.19 -4.20
C GLU A 151 -21.62 3.04 -3.95
N VAL A 152 -21.45 2.20 -4.98
CA VAL A 152 -20.46 1.11 -4.98
C VAL A 152 -19.43 1.40 -6.06
N ARG A 153 -18.25 1.82 -5.62
CA ARG A 153 -17.19 2.30 -6.52
C ARG A 153 -16.52 1.17 -7.27
N GLU A 154 -15.71 1.53 -8.27
CA GLU A 154 -14.96 0.58 -9.10
C GLU A 154 -13.95 -0.24 -8.30
N LEU A 155 -13.58 -1.39 -8.88
CA LEU A 155 -12.51 -2.21 -8.33
C LEU A 155 -11.19 -1.44 -8.36
N ARG A 156 -10.52 -1.40 -7.21
CA ARG A 156 -9.20 -0.78 -7.04
C ARG A 156 -8.31 -1.64 -6.17
N ASP A 157 -7.03 -1.28 -6.14
CA ASP A 157 -6.04 -1.92 -5.28
C ASP A 157 -6.46 -1.83 -3.80
N ALA A 158 -6.50 -2.98 -3.13
CA ALA A 158 -6.89 -3.08 -1.72
C ALA A 158 -5.76 -2.68 -0.75
N TRP A 159 -4.53 -2.55 -1.23
CA TRP A 159 -3.32 -2.32 -0.42
C TRP A 159 -2.77 -0.90 -0.56
N TYR A 160 -2.99 -0.25 -1.69
CA TYR A 160 -2.45 1.08 -1.97
C TYR A 160 -3.52 2.00 -2.54
N GLU A 161 -3.54 3.23 -2.06
CA GLU A 161 -4.30 4.29 -2.69
C GLU A 161 -3.71 4.62 -4.07
N ALA A 162 -4.58 4.98 -5.01
CA ALA A 162 -4.12 5.55 -6.27
C ALA A 162 -3.36 6.85 -5.96
N PRO A 163 -2.21 7.11 -6.62
CA PRO A 163 -1.51 8.36 -6.42
C PRO A 163 -2.45 9.52 -6.80
N ALA A 164 -2.51 10.55 -5.95
CA ALA A 164 -3.19 11.79 -6.29
C ALA A 164 -2.62 12.31 -7.61
N VAL A 165 -3.47 12.41 -8.63
CA VAL A 165 -3.13 12.90 -9.97
C VAL A 165 -3.18 14.42 -9.98
#